data_AF-A0A4Q5LUX4-F1
#
_entry.id   AF-A0A4Q5LUX4-F1
#
_cell.length_a   1.000
_cell.length_b   1.000
_cell.length_c   1.000
_cell.angle_alpha   90.00
_cell.angle_beta   90.00
_cell.angle_gamma   90.00
#
_symmetry.space_group_name_H-M   'P 1'
#
loop_
_entity.id
_entity.type
_entity.pdbx_description
1 polymer ?
#
loop_
_entity_poly.entity_id
_entity_poly.type
_entity_poly.pdbx_seq_one_letter_code
_entity_poly.pdbx_strand_id
1 'polypeptide(L)'
;MNITIQKIASSEDLEEIKELFREYQNFLGVSLCFQNFEEELTKLPAKYAEPEGSIFLAKVDGQSAGCVALWKLEEGICEMKRLYVRPAFQGLGLGKKLTEIILGEAKEKGYKTMKLDTLRRLESANHLYKSLQFIETKPYNYNPEGDVAYFEKALV
;
A
#
# COMPACT_ATOMS: atom_id res chain seq x y z
N MET A 1 5.19 -24.12 -0.41
CA MET A 1 4.82 -22.75 -0.77
C MET A 1 5.89 -21.81 -0.24
N ASN A 2 6.65 -21.23 -1.15
CA ASN A 2 7.71 -20.28 -0.86
C ASN A 2 7.14 -18.85 -0.99
N ILE A 3 7.21 -18.06 0.09
CA ILE A 3 6.76 -16.67 0.10
C ILE A 3 7.99 -15.78 0.20
N THR A 4 8.15 -14.86 -0.75
CA THR A 4 9.18 -13.83 -0.69
C THR A 4 8.53 -12.45 -0.72
N ILE A 5 9.10 -11.49 0.00
CA ILE A 5 8.70 -10.08 -0.07
C ILE A 5 9.98 -9.28 -0.21
N GLN A 6 10.05 -8.44 -1.24
CA GLN A 6 11.24 -7.67 -1.58
C GLN A 6 10.87 -6.24 -1.96
N LYS A 7 11.79 -5.30 -1.70
CA LYS A 7 11.72 -3.97 -2.30
C LYS A 7 11.98 -4.10 -3.81
N ILE A 8 11.29 -3.31 -4.62
CA ILE A 8 11.54 -3.31 -6.07
C ILE A 8 13.01 -2.95 -6.35
N ALA A 9 13.66 -3.70 -7.25
CA ALA A 9 15.07 -3.51 -7.57
C ALA A 9 15.36 -3.58 -9.08
N SER A 10 14.36 -3.94 -9.88
CA SER A 10 14.51 -4.15 -11.32
C SER A 10 13.34 -3.57 -12.11
N SER A 11 13.53 -3.44 -13.43
CA SER A 11 12.44 -3.12 -14.35
C SER A 11 11.37 -4.21 -14.40
N GLU A 12 11.74 -5.47 -14.18
CA GLU A 12 10.79 -6.59 -14.12
C GLU A 12 9.85 -6.44 -12.91
N ASP A 13 10.40 -6.13 -11.73
CA ASP A 13 9.58 -5.85 -10.54
C ASP A 13 8.62 -4.66 -10.79
N LEU A 14 9.09 -3.63 -11.51
CA LEU A 14 8.26 -2.47 -11.84
C LEU A 14 7.09 -2.83 -12.75
N GLU A 15 7.28 -3.70 -13.74
CA GLU A 15 6.18 -4.17 -14.58
C GLU A 15 5.16 -5.00 -13.77
N GLU A 16 5.63 -5.89 -12.89
CA GLU A 16 4.74 -6.64 -11.99
C GLU A 16 3.95 -5.71 -11.05
N ILE A 17 4.57 -4.64 -10.53
CA ILE A 17 3.88 -3.64 -9.73
C ILE A 17 2.82 -2.89 -10.54
N LYS A 18 3.10 -2.52 -11.79
CA LYS A 18 2.12 -1.86 -12.66
C LYS A 18 0.90 -2.75 -12.90
N GLU A 19 1.11 -4.06 -13.10
CA GLU A 19 0.03 -5.04 -13.21
C GLU A 19 -0.81 -5.10 -11.93
N LEU A 20 -0.16 -5.27 -10.77
CA LEU A 20 -0.85 -5.33 -9.48
C LEU A 20 -1.63 -4.05 -9.17
N PHE A 21 -1.10 -2.88 -9.53
CA PHE A 21 -1.79 -1.61 -9.35
C PHE A 21 -3.04 -1.52 -10.23
N ARG A 22 -2.96 -1.96 -11.49
CA ARG A 22 -4.13 -2.02 -12.41
C ARG A 22 -5.20 -2.96 -11.88
N GLU A 23 -4.80 -4.14 -11.43
CA GLU A 23 -5.72 -5.10 -10.80
C GLU A 23 -6.39 -4.52 -9.56
N TYR A 24 -5.63 -3.83 -8.70
CA TYR A 24 -6.17 -3.16 -7.52
C TYR A 24 -7.22 -2.10 -7.90
N GLN A 25 -6.94 -1.27 -8.89
CA GLN A 25 -7.91 -0.29 -9.38
C GLN A 25 -9.20 -0.96 -9.87
N ASN A 26 -9.06 -2.00 -10.70
CA ASN A 26 -10.20 -2.76 -11.21
C ASN A 26 -11.00 -3.42 -10.08
N PHE A 27 -10.31 -3.96 -9.07
CA PHE A 27 -10.93 -4.58 -7.90
C PHE A 27 -11.77 -3.58 -7.08
N LEU A 28 -11.30 -2.35 -6.92
CA LEU A 28 -12.04 -1.34 -6.17
C LEU A 28 -13.28 -0.82 -6.91
N GLY A 29 -13.36 -1.03 -8.23
CA GLY A 29 -14.50 -0.61 -9.07
C GLY A 29 -14.70 0.91 -9.13
N VAL A 30 -13.71 1.70 -8.72
CA VAL A 30 -13.77 3.16 -8.66
C VAL A 30 -13.05 3.76 -9.85
N SER A 31 -13.81 4.44 -10.72
CA SER A 31 -13.25 5.20 -11.85
C SER A 31 -12.92 6.66 -11.51
N LEU A 32 -13.41 7.19 -10.37
CA LEU A 32 -13.43 8.64 -10.11
C LEU A 32 -12.22 9.16 -9.30
N CYS A 33 -11.58 8.34 -8.46
CA CYS A 33 -10.41 8.76 -7.64
C CYS A 33 -9.07 8.74 -8.37
N PHE A 34 -9.05 8.22 -9.60
CA PHE A 34 -7.86 7.87 -10.35
C PHE A 34 -7.68 8.75 -11.59
N GLN A 35 -8.05 10.03 -11.50
CA GLN A 35 -7.58 10.99 -12.48
C GLN A 35 -6.05 10.90 -12.54
N ASN A 36 -5.51 10.63 -13.73
CA ASN A 36 -4.09 10.46 -14.01
C ASN A 36 -3.44 9.19 -13.43
N PHE A 37 -4.19 8.11 -13.17
CA PHE A 37 -3.58 6.85 -12.72
C PHE A 37 -2.65 6.19 -13.74
N GLU A 38 -3.02 6.18 -15.03
CA GLU A 38 -2.09 5.73 -16.07
C GLU A 38 -0.83 6.60 -16.15
N GLU A 39 -0.96 7.91 -15.86
CA GLU A 39 0.20 8.79 -15.74
C GLU A 39 1.04 8.47 -14.49
N GLU A 40 0.41 8.13 -13.36
CA GLU A 40 1.11 7.64 -12.16
C GLU A 40 1.90 6.36 -12.48
N LEU A 41 1.30 5.41 -13.22
CA LEU A 41 1.94 4.15 -13.61
C LEU A 41 3.14 4.36 -14.53
N THR A 42 3.06 5.29 -15.48
CA THR A 42 4.19 5.58 -16.38
C THR A 42 5.37 6.25 -15.68
N LYS A 43 5.11 6.94 -14.56
CA LYS A 43 6.15 7.65 -13.79
C LYS A 43 6.71 6.84 -12.62
N LEU A 44 6.23 5.62 -12.37
CA LEU A 44 6.73 4.79 -11.26
C LEU A 44 8.27 4.66 -11.30
N PRO A 45 8.95 4.72 -10.13
CA PRO A 45 8.36 4.76 -8.79
C PRO A 45 7.89 6.16 -8.32
N ALA A 46 8.26 7.24 -9.02
CA ALA A 46 7.91 8.65 -8.72
C ALA A 46 7.90 8.97 -7.22
N LYS A 47 6.70 9.18 -6.67
CA LYS A 47 6.46 9.57 -5.28
C LYS A 47 6.76 8.47 -4.26
N TYR A 48 6.90 7.24 -4.72
CA TYR A 48 7.30 6.07 -3.94
C TYR A 48 8.80 5.75 -4.09
N ALA A 49 9.56 6.60 -4.79
CA ALA A 49 10.99 6.40 -4.99
C ALA A 49 11.79 6.59 -3.70
N GLU A 50 12.90 5.88 -3.58
CA GLU A 50 13.93 6.17 -2.58
C GLU A 50 14.47 7.60 -2.75
N PRO A 51 14.89 8.28 -1.65
CA PRO A 51 15.00 7.77 -0.29
C PRO A 51 13.72 7.86 0.56
N GLU A 52 12.73 8.65 0.11
CA GLU A 52 11.58 9.02 0.93
C GLU A 52 10.40 8.03 0.83
N GLY A 53 10.33 7.26 -0.25
CA GLY A 53 9.32 6.25 -0.50
C GLY A 53 9.90 4.84 -0.66
N SER A 54 9.01 3.86 -0.73
CA SER A 54 9.34 2.48 -1.10
C SER A 54 8.14 1.76 -1.70
N ILE A 55 8.41 0.76 -2.53
CA ILE A 55 7.42 -0.22 -2.99
C ILE A 55 7.94 -1.61 -2.70
N PHE A 56 7.09 -2.45 -2.10
CA PHE A 56 7.35 -3.86 -1.86
C PHE A 56 6.46 -4.74 -2.74
N LEU A 57 7.07 -5.79 -3.28
CA LEU A 57 6.44 -6.84 -4.07
C LEU A 57 6.50 -8.16 -3.28
N ALA A 58 5.34 -8.79 -3.08
CA ALA A 58 5.23 -10.14 -2.57
C ALA A 58 5.11 -11.13 -3.72
N LYS A 59 5.87 -12.23 -3.67
CA LYS A 59 5.75 -13.36 -4.57
C LYS A 59 5.43 -14.65 -3.81
N VAL A 60 4.62 -15.50 -4.43
CA VAL A 60 4.31 -16.87 -3.96
C VAL A 60 4.73 -17.84 -5.05
N ASP A 61 5.68 -18.72 -4.74
CA ASP A 61 6.25 -19.70 -5.68
C ASP A 61 6.70 -19.03 -7.01
N GLY A 62 7.28 -17.83 -6.90
CA GLY A 62 7.81 -17.04 -8.02
C GLY A 62 6.80 -16.14 -8.72
N GLN A 63 5.51 -16.23 -8.41
CA GLN A 63 4.45 -15.41 -9.03
C GLN A 63 4.14 -14.18 -8.18
N SER A 64 3.94 -13.01 -8.81
CA SER A 64 3.43 -11.81 -8.12
C SER A 64 2.12 -12.11 -7.40
N ALA A 65 2.09 -11.86 -6.09
CA ALA A 65 0.97 -12.19 -5.24
C ALA A 65 0.33 -10.96 -4.58
N GLY A 66 1.10 -9.89 -4.39
CA GLY A 66 0.61 -8.65 -3.82
C GLY A 66 1.69 -7.59 -3.71
N CYS A 67 1.29 -6.39 -3.30
CA CYS A 67 2.20 -5.27 -3.14
C CYS A 67 1.74 -4.32 -2.05
N VAL A 68 2.65 -3.44 -1.64
CA VAL A 68 2.35 -2.27 -0.81
C VAL A 68 3.36 -1.17 -1.11
N ALA A 69 2.93 0.08 -1.01
CA ALA A 69 3.78 1.24 -1.23
C ALA A 69 3.68 2.24 -0.08
N LEU A 70 4.73 3.05 0.09
CA LEU A 70 4.72 4.20 0.97
C LEU A 70 5.30 5.40 0.25
N TRP A 71 4.78 6.58 0.55
CA TRP A 71 5.32 7.87 0.12
C TRP A 71 5.41 8.82 1.31
N LYS A 72 6.24 9.87 1.17
CA LYS A 72 6.23 11.00 2.10
C LYS A 72 4.93 11.76 1.96
N LEU A 73 4.24 11.98 3.09
CA LEU A 73 3.07 12.85 3.15
C LEU A 73 3.49 14.26 3.57
N GLU A 74 4.23 14.35 4.67
CA GLU A 74 4.80 15.58 5.22
C GLU A 74 6.02 15.25 6.09
N GLU A 75 6.64 16.25 6.69
CA GLU A 75 7.83 16.02 7.52
C GLU A 75 7.51 15.11 8.71
N GLY A 76 8.26 14.01 8.84
CA GLY A 76 8.03 12.99 9.86
C GLY A 76 6.78 12.13 9.68
N ILE A 77 5.98 12.32 8.62
CA ILE A 77 4.78 11.51 8.35
C ILE A 77 4.81 10.91 6.94
N CYS A 78 4.67 9.59 6.88
CA CYS A 78 4.45 8.87 5.62
C CYS A 78 3.01 8.40 5.51
N GLU A 79 2.62 8.00 4.31
CA GLU A 79 1.34 7.35 4.08
C GLU A 79 1.54 6.02 3.33
N MET A 80 0.90 4.97 3.85
CA MET A 80 0.84 3.67 3.18
C MET A 80 -0.27 3.70 2.13
N LYS A 81 0.06 3.28 0.91
CA LYS A 81 -0.84 3.21 -0.24
C LYS A 81 -0.71 1.86 -0.94
N ARG A 82 -1.69 1.57 -1.80
CA ARG A 82 -1.63 0.46 -2.77
C ARG A 82 -1.39 -0.91 -2.14
N LEU A 83 -1.90 -1.14 -0.91
CA LEU A 83 -1.90 -2.47 -0.31
C LEU A 83 -2.91 -3.35 -1.05
N TYR A 84 -2.42 -4.34 -1.77
CA TYR A 84 -3.24 -5.26 -2.53
C TYR A 84 -2.66 -6.68 -2.49
N VAL A 85 -3.54 -7.67 -2.39
CA VAL A 85 -3.21 -9.08 -2.49
C VAL A 85 -4.20 -9.71 -3.47
N ARG A 86 -3.67 -10.33 -4.52
CA ARG A 86 -4.46 -11.03 -5.54
C ARG A 86 -5.39 -12.06 -4.87
N PRO A 87 -6.66 -12.20 -5.31
CA PRO A 87 -7.62 -13.13 -4.73
C PRO A 87 -7.10 -14.56 -4.57
N ALA A 88 -6.33 -15.05 -5.55
CA ALA A 88 -5.74 -16.40 -5.52
C ALA A 88 -4.75 -16.65 -4.37
N PHE A 89 -4.20 -15.60 -3.76
CA PHE A 89 -3.22 -15.68 -2.68
C PHE A 89 -3.74 -15.11 -1.34
N GLN A 90 -5.04 -14.84 -1.24
CA GLN A 90 -5.67 -14.45 0.02
C GLN A 90 -5.71 -15.61 1.02
N GLY A 91 -5.86 -15.30 2.30
CA GLY A 91 -5.81 -16.30 3.39
C GLY A 91 -4.39 -16.74 3.78
N LEU A 92 -3.36 -16.37 3.02
CA LEU A 92 -1.96 -16.68 3.32
C LEU A 92 -1.28 -15.69 4.29
N GLY A 93 -2.04 -14.72 4.80
CA GLY A 93 -1.52 -13.67 5.69
C GLY A 93 -0.63 -12.62 5.01
N LEU A 94 -0.59 -12.57 3.67
CA LEU A 94 0.26 -11.64 2.91
C LEU A 94 -0.02 -10.17 3.21
N GLY A 95 -1.29 -9.77 3.37
CA GLY A 95 -1.65 -8.39 3.70
C GLY A 95 -0.99 -7.93 4.99
N LYS A 96 -1.03 -8.77 6.04
CA LYS A 96 -0.35 -8.50 7.31
C LYS A 96 1.17 -8.42 7.15
N LYS A 97 1.79 -9.38 6.46
CA LYS A 97 3.24 -9.40 6.22
C LYS A 97 3.73 -8.16 5.47
N LEU A 98 2.99 -7.75 4.43
CA LEU A 98 3.27 -6.53 3.66
C LEU A 98 3.16 -5.28 4.54
N THR A 99 2.10 -5.16 5.34
CA THR A 99 1.94 -4.02 6.26
C THR A 99 3.03 -3.97 7.32
N GLU A 100 3.41 -5.11 7.91
CA GLU A 100 4.49 -5.18 8.91
C GLU A 100 5.84 -4.77 8.31
N ILE A 101 6.17 -5.26 7.11
CA ILE A 101 7.41 -4.88 6.42
C ILE A 101 7.45 -3.38 6.14
N ILE A 102 6.35 -2.80 5.65
CA ILE A 102 6.39 -1.38 5.28
C ILE A 102 6.35 -0.44 6.50
N LEU A 103 5.79 -0.90 7.63
CA LEU A 103 5.96 -0.23 8.92
C LEU A 103 7.41 -0.23 9.38
N GLY A 104 8.12 -1.35 9.20
CA GLY A 104 9.56 -1.45 9.48
C GLY A 104 10.37 -0.48 8.62
N GLU A 105 10.15 -0.49 7.31
CA GLU A 105 10.78 0.44 6.36
C GLU A 105 10.53 1.91 6.76
N ALA A 106 9.29 2.26 7.11
CA ALA A 106 8.98 3.62 7.52
C ALA A 106 9.75 4.05 8.78
N LYS A 107 9.94 3.15 9.74
CA LYS A 107 10.78 3.39 10.93
C LYS A 107 12.24 3.59 10.56
N GLU A 108 12.79 2.75 9.70
CA GLU A 108 14.18 2.85 9.22
C GLU A 108 14.44 4.16 8.46
N LYS A 109 13.46 4.64 7.69
CA LYS A 109 13.48 5.95 7.04
C LYS A 109 13.31 7.14 7.99
N GLY A 110 13.05 6.90 9.27
CA GLY A 110 12.94 7.94 10.29
C GLY A 110 11.55 8.56 10.47
N TYR A 111 10.51 8.05 9.78
CA TYR A 111 9.14 8.51 9.97
C TYR A 111 8.65 8.25 11.39
N LYS A 112 7.82 9.15 11.90
CA LYS A 112 7.23 9.10 13.25
C LYS A 112 5.78 8.65 13.24
N THR A 113 5.09 8.86 12.14
CA THR A 113 3.69 8.47 11.98
C THR A 113 3.48 7.91 10.57
N MET A 114 2.70 6.84 10.48
CA MET A 114 2.16 6.34 9.22
C MET A 114 0.65 6.59 9.19
N LYS A 115 0.19 7.20 8.10
CA LYS A 115 -1.25 7.37 7.81
C LYS A 115 -1.69 6.43 6.69
N LEU A 116 -2.98 6.17 6.60
CA LEU A 116 -3.61 5.52 5.44
C LEU A 116 -5.09 5.90 5.36
N ASP A 117 -5.65 5.80 4.15
CA ASP A 117 -7.08 5.82 3.92
C ASP A 117 -7.53 4.52 3.26
N THR A 118 -8.76 4.10 3.56
CA THR A 118 -9.36 2.89 3.01
C THR A 118 -10.87 3.06 2.91
N LEU A 119 -11.52 2.23 2.10
CA LEU A 119 -12.98 2.25 1.96
C LEU A 119 -13.58 1.38 3.08
N ARG A 120 -14.63 1.85 3.73
CA ARG A 120 -15.29 1.14 4.84
C ARG A 120 -15.83 -0.22 4.42
N ARG A 121 -16.25 -0.36 3.15
CA ARG A 121 -16.68 -1.62 2.55
C ARG A 121 -15.58 -2.70 2.47
N LEU A 122 -14.30 -2.33 2.58
CA LEU A 122 -13.17 -3.27 2.60
C LEU A 122 -12.95 -3.82 4.02
N GLU A 123 -13.89 -4.61 4.52
CA GLU A 123 -13.91 -5.08 5.91
C GLU A 123 -12.61 -5.77 6.34
N SER A 124 -12.04 -6.61 5.47
CA SER A 124 -10.78 -7.32 5.71
C SER A 124 -9.60 -6.34 5.93
N ALA A 125 -9.51 -5.27 5.13
CA ALA A 125 -8.47 -4.26 5.29
C ALA A 125 -8.67 -3.45 6.58
N ASN A 126 -9.90 -3.04 6.86
CA ASN A 126 -10.23 -2.32 8.10
C ASN A 126 -9.91 -3.16 9.35
N HIS A 127 -10.24 -4.45 9.35
CA HIS A 127 -9.89 -5.36 10.43
C HIS A 127 -8.38 -5.54 10.58
N LEU A 128 -7.66 -5.69 9.46
CA LEU A 128 -6.21 -5.76 9.44
C LEU A 128 -5.57 -4.54 10.11
N TYR A 129 -5.95 -3.33 9.70
CA TYR A 129 -5.38 -2.10 10.26
C TYR A 129 -5.64 -1.97 11.76
N LYS A 130 -6.87 -2.25 12.20
CA LYS A 130 -7.23 -2.27 13.63
C LYS A 130 -6.39 -3.31 14.41
N SER A 131 -6.19 -4.50 13.84
CA SER A 131 -5.35 -5.55 14.47
C SER A 131 -3.88 -5.15 14.60
N LEU A 132 -3.39 -4.26 13.73
CA LEU A 132 -2.03 -3.70 13.75
C LEU A 132 -1.95 -2.39 14.56
N GLN A 133 -2.98 -2.09 15.34
CA GLN A 133 -3.09 -0.91 16.21
C GLN A 133 -3.00 0.41 15.45
N PHE A 134 -3.48 0.44 14.21
CA PHE A 134 -3.89 1.71 13.61
C PHE A 134 -5.18 2.18 14.28
N ILE A 135 -5.27 3.48 14.54
CA ILE A 135 -6.45 4.12 15.13
C ILE A 135 -7.14 4.99 14.08
N GLU A 136 -8.46 5.06 14.10
CA GLU A 136 -9.20 5.97 13.20
C GLU A 136 -8.88 7.44 13.53
N THR A 137 -8.71 8.26 12.50
CA THR A 137 -8.37 9.69 12.61
C THR A 137 -9.29 10.53 11.72
N LYS A 138 -9.14 11.86 11.80
CA LYS A 138 -9.86 12.79 10.91
C LYS A 138 -9.30 12.69 9.48
N PRO A 139 -10.11 13.00 8.45
CA PRO A 139 -9.61 13.13 7.09
C PRO A 139 -8.39 14.06 7.01
N TYR A 140 -7.35 13.62 6.30
CA TYR A 140 -6.13 14.41 6.07
C TYR A 140 -5.86 14.67 4.58
N ASN A 141 -6.69 14.11 3.70
CA ASN A 141 -6.70 14.39 2.26
C ASN A 141 -8.15 14.44 1.76
N TYR A 142 -8.35 14.95 0.56
CA TYR A 142 -9.62 14.84 -0.14
C TYR A 142 -9.71 13.48 -0.83
N ASN A 143 -10.80 12.76 -0.57
CA ASN A 143 -11.17 11.55 -1.30
C ASN A 143 -12.63 11.71 -1.75
N PRO A 144 -12.95 11.55 -3.04
CA PRO A 144 -14.30 11.77 -3.55
C PRO A 144 -15.27 10.63 -3.15
N GLU A 145 -14.77 9.52 -2.61
CA GLU A 145 -15.61 8.44 -2.10
C GLU A 145 -16.29 8.84 -0.78
N GLY A 146 -17.59 8.54 -0.68
CA GLY A 146 -18.39 8.89 0.50
C GLY A 146 -18.17 7.98 1.71
N ASP A 147 -17.53 6.82 1.55
CA ASP A 147 -17.39 5.77 2.57
C ASP A 147 -15.94 5.57 3.04
N VAL A 148 -15.13 6.63 3.06
CA VAL A 148 -13.71 6.53 3.43
C VAL A 148 -13.52 6.50 4.95
N ALA A 149 -12.60 5.65 5.40
CA ALA A 149 -12.05 5.63 6.75
C ALA A 149 -10.58 6.00 6.70
N TYR A 150 -10.16 6.85 7.63
CA TYR A 150 -8.79 7.33 7.75
C TYR A 150 -8.19 6.75 9.02
N PHE A 151 -6.94 6.31 8.93
CA PHE A 151 -6.23 5.70 10.04
C PHE A 151 -4.83 6.27 10.18
N GLU A 152 -4.31 6.25 11.41
CA GLU A 152 -2.93 6.58 11.72
C GLU A 152 -2.32 5.63 12.74
N LYS A 153 -0.99 5.51 12.72
CA LYS A 153 -0.22 4.75 13.70
C LYS A 153 1.08 5.49 14.00
N ALA A 154 1.36 5.70 15.28
CA ALA A 154 2.67 6.14 15.75
C ALA A 154 3.72 5.03 15.53
N LEU A 155 4.87 5.39 14.99
CA LEU A 155 5.96 4.48 14.63
C LEU A 155 7.06 4.39 15.70
N VAL A 156 6.79 4.90 16.89
CA VAL A 156 7.68 4.85 18.07
C VAL A 156 8.28 3.46 18.32
#